data_AF-A0A524MMF7-F1
#
_entry.id   AF-A0A524MMF7-F1
#
_cell.length_a   1.000
_cell.length_b   1.000
_cell.length_c   1.000
_cell.angle_alpha   90.00
_cell.angle_beta   90.00
_cell.angle_gamma   90.00
#
_symmetry.space_group_name_H-M   'P 1'
#
loop_
_entity.id
_entity.type
_entity.pdbx_description
1 polymer ?
#
loop_
_entity_poly.entity_id
_entity_poly.type
_entity_poly.pdbx_seq_one_letter_code
_entity_poly.pdbx_strand_id
1 'polypeptide(L)'
;CMRHATQGHLASYLHSGKIGVIIDYIGSDEVLGKDLAMHIAASKPICVSREQVSADLLARERQIYTAQAAESGKSEDIVAKMVDGRIAKYLAEITLLGQPFVKNPDQTVEKLLMTKSATINDFTIFSVGEGLEKKSSDFAAEVMSQINQALENNLPQHN
;
A
#
# COMPACT_ATOMS: atom_id res chain seq x y z
N CYS A 1 -3.76 -14.77 17.97
CA CYS A 1 -2.75 -13.81 18.46
C CYS A 1 -1.57 -13.86 17.50
N MET A 2 -1.33 -12.81 16.71
CA MET A 2 -0.12 -12.73 15.89
C MET A 2 1.02 -12.21 16.75
N ARG A 3 2.17 -12.87 16.74
CA ARG A 3 3.38 -12.45 17.45
C ARG A 3 4.43 -12.11 16.40
N HIS A 4 4.93 -10.89 16.44
CA HIS A 4 6.09 -10.47 15.64
C HIS A 4 7.36 -10.67 16.48
N ALA A 5 8.35 -11.33 15.92
CA ALA A 5 9.70 -11.44 16.48
C ALA A 5 10.60 -10.45 15.73
N THR A 6 11.37 -9.65 16.45
CA THR A 6 12.30 -8.68 15.85
C THR A 6 13.73 -9.17 15.96
N GLN A 7 14.53 -8.86 14.95
CA GLN A 7 15.97 -9.05 14.99
C GLN A 7 16.68 -7.78 15.49
N GLY A 8 16.08 -6.61 15.29
CA GLY A 8 16.55 -5.32 15.78
C GLY A 8 15.56 -4.66 16.73
N HIS A 9 15.37 -3.36 16.54
CA HIS A 9 14.48 -2.50 17.29
C HIS A 9 13.08 -2.49 16.67
N LEU A 10 12.07 -2.47 17.55
CA LEU A 10 10.67 -2.32 17.18
C LEU A 10 10.30 -0.83 17.19
N ALA A 11 9.69 -0.34 16.12
CA ALA A 11 9.02 0.95 16.11
C ALA A 11 7.60 0.82 15.55
N SER A 12 6.73 1.75 15.93
CA SER A 12 5.35 1.76 15.48
C SER A 12 4.83 3.17 15.22
N TYR A 13 3.88 3.28 14.30
CA TYR A 13 3.18 4.52 13.99
C TYR A 13 1.68 4.27 13.81
N LEU A 14 0.85 5.16 14.37
CA LEU A 14 -0.60 5.12 14.23
C LEU A 14 -1.07 6.40 13.55
N HIS A 15 -1.71 6.26 12.39
CA HIS A 15 -2.31 7.36 11.66
C HIS A 15 -3.81 7.41 11.90
N SER A 16 -4.24 8.41 12.70
CA SER A 16 -5.66 8.74 12.91
C SER A 16 -6.55 7.56 13.32
N GLY A 17 -5.97 6.56 14.00
CA GLY A 17 -6.67 5.33 14.42
C GLY A 17 -7.07 4.37 13.29
N LYS A 18 -6.75 4.67 12.02
CA LYS A 18 -7.16 3.89 10.85
C LYS A 18 -6.05 3.06 10.22
N ILE A 19 -4.81 3.52 10.32
CA ILE A 19 -3.64 2.82 9.79
C ILE A 19 -2.63 2.67 10.92
N GLY A 20 -2.28 1.43 11.26
CA GLY A 20 -1.21 1.09 12.18
C GLY A 20 -0.04 0.49 11.40
N VAL A 21 1.17 0.88 11.72
CA VAL A 21 2.40 0.29 11.15
C VAL A 21 3.31 -0.14 12.27
N ILE A 22 3.90 -1.33 12.13
CA ILE A 22 4.95 -1.86 12.98
C ILE A 22 6.15 -2.19 12.09
N ILE A 23 7.36 -1.89 12.53
CA ILE A 23 8.60 -2.19 11.80
C ILE A 23 9.64 -2.87 12.69
N ASP A 24 10.44 -3.74 12.10
CA ASP A 24 11.69 -4.27 12.64
C ASP A 24 12.88 -3.68 11.88
N TYR A 25 13.73 -2.92 12.56
CA TYR A 25 14.88 -2.24 11.96
C TYR A 25 16.13 -2.32 12.83
N ILE A 26 17.31 -2.28 12.22
CA ILE A 26 18.59 -2.20 12.92
C ILE A 26 19.10 -0.77 12.79
N GLY A 27 19.41 -0.13 13.91
CA GLY A 27 19.92 1.24 13.97
C GLY A 27 19.72 1.85 15.35
N SER A 28 20.54 2.84 15.71
CA SER A 28 20.52 3.45 17.06
C SER A 28 19.62 4.68 17.21
N ASP A 29 18.94 5.09 16.14
CA ASP A 29 18.15 6.34 16.07
C ASP A 29 16.65 6.01 16.14
N GLU A 30 16.02 6.21 17.30
CA GLU A 30 14.57 5.96 17.48
C GLU A 30 13.70 6.86 16.60
N VAL A 31 14.18 8.07 16.26
CA VAL A 31 13.45 9.00 15.39
C VAL A 31 13.38 8.44 13.99
N LEU A 32 14.46 7.80 13.51
CA LEU A 32 14.47 7.09 12.23
C LEU A 32 13.39 6.01 12.18
N GLY A 33 13.27 5.18 13.23
CA GLY A 33 12.26 4.12 13.27
C GLY A 33 10.83 4.67 13.15
N LYS A 34 10.51 5.75 13.86
CA LYS A 34 9.19 6.40 13.78
C LYS A 34 8.95 7.02 12.40
N ASP A 35 9.96 7.67 11.83
CA ASP A 35 9.88 8.29 10.51
C ASP A 35 9.67 7.26 9.39
N LEU A 36 10.34 6.10 9.48
CA LEU A 36 10.13 4.97 8.57
C LEU A 36 8.72 4.40 8.70
N ALA A 37 8.23 4.19 9.91
CA ALA A 37 6.86 3.70 10.13
C ALA A 37 5.80 4.68 9.58
N MET A 38 6.03 6.00 9.71
CA MET A 38 5.19 7.02 9.09
C MET A 38 5.26 6.99 7.56
N HIS A 39 6.46 6.81 6.99
CA HIS A 39 6.63 6.67 5.55
C HIS A 39 5.84 5.48 4.99
N ILE A 40 5.96 4.31 5.63
CA ILE A 40 5.25 3.09 5.23
C ILE A 40 3.73 3.29 5.30
N ALA A 41 3.23 3.99 6.32
CA ALA A 41 1.79 4.28 6.43
C ALA A 41 1.26 5.13 5.27
N ALA A 42 2.08 6.05 4.75
CA ALA A 42 1.72 6.94 3.65
C ALA A 42 1.92 6.30 2.27
N SER A 43 3.08 5.67 2.04
CA SER A 43 3.49 5.15 0.73
C SER A 43 3.06 3.72 0.45
N LYS A 44 2.69 2.95 1.49
CA LYS A 44 2.17 1.57 1.40
C LYS A 44 3.00 0.64 0.50
N PRO A 45 4.33 0.53 0.72
CA PRO A 45 5.12 -0.48 0.02
C PRO A 45 4.56 -1.88 0.30
N ILE A 46 4.73 -2.79 -0.67
CA ILE A 46 4.30 -4.18 -0.58
C ILE A 46 5.38 -5.04 0.10
N CYS A 47 6.64 -4.66 -0.06
CA CYS A 47 7.78 -5.38 0.52
C CYS A 47 8.96 -4.42 0.77
N VAL A 48 10.00 -4.89 1.47
CA VAL A 48 11.17 -4.08 1.81
C VAL A 48 11.99 -3.79 0.55
N SER A 49 12.34 -4.84 -0.20
CA SER A 49 13.30 -4.75 -1.30
C SER A 49 12.82 -5.49 -2.54
N ARG A 50 13.48 -5.23 -3.68
CA ARG A 50 13.14 -5.84 -4.97
C ARG A 50 13.28 -7.36 -4.96
N GLU A 51 14.17 -7.89 -4.14
CA GLU A 51 14.44 -9.33 -4.01
C GLU A 51 13.25 -10.08 -3.39
N GLN A 52 12.38 -9.37 -2.68
CA GLN A 52 11.17 -9.93 -2.06
C GLN A 52 9.96 -9.90 -3.01
N VAL A 53 10.10 -9.31 -4.21
CA VAL A 53 9.03 -9.26 -5.21
C VAL A 53 8.94 -10.61 -5.92
N SER A 54 7.75 -11.22 -5.92
CA SER A 54 7.55 -12.51 -6.60
C SER A 54 7.84 -12.41 -8.11
N ALA A 55 8.51 -13.41 -8.66
CA ALA A 55 8.79 -13.49 -10.10
C ALA A 55 7.50 -13.44 -10.95
N ASP A 56 6.42 -14.08 -10.47
CA ASP A 56 5.14 -14.11 -11.18
C ASP A 56 4.50 -12.71 -11.30
N LEU A 57 4.52 -11.92 -10.21
CA LEU A 57 4.05 -10.54 -10.24
C LEU A 57 4.87 -9.71 -11.24
N LEU A 58 6.20 -9.85 -11.20
CA LEU A 58 7.10 -9.11 -12.09
C LEU A 58 6.90 -9.50 -13.56
N ALA A 59 6.71 -10.78 -13.85
CA ALA A 59 6.44 -11.29 -15.19
C ALA A 59 5.08 -10.78 -15.70
N ARG A 60 4.04 -10.80 -14.88
CA ARG A 60 2.72 -10.27 -15.21
C ARG A 60 2.78 -8.78 -15.54
N GLU A 61 3.41 -7.97 -14.70
CA GLU A 61 3.54 -6.53 -14.95
C GLU A 61 4.36 -6.25 -16.21
N ARG A 62 5.42 -7.04 -16.45
CA ARG A 62 6.22 -6.93 -17.68
C ARG A 62 5.40 -7.24 -18.93
N GLN A 63 4.54 -8.25 -18.89
CA GLN A 63 3.61 -8.55 -19.99
C GLN A 63 2.65 -7.39 -20.26
N ILE A 64 2.09 -6.80 -19.19
CA ILE A 64 1.19 -5.63 -19.30
C ILE A 64 1.92 -4.45 -19.96
N TYR A 65 3.11 -4.09 -19.50
CA TYR A 65 3.87 -2.98 -20.10
C TYR A 65 4.35 -3.28 -21.51
N THR A 66 4.65 -4.54 -21.84
CA THR A 66 5.00 -4.95 -23.20
C THR A 66 3.83 -4.79 -24.15
N ALA A 67 2.64 -5.23 -23.75
CA ALA A 67 1.42 -5.04 -24.54
C ALA A 67 1.13 -3.55 -24.79
N GLN A 68 1.22 -2.72 -23.75
CA GLN A 68 1.05 -1.27 -23.87
C GLN A 68 2.10 -0.61 -24.78
N ALA A 69 3.35 -1.08 -24.75
CA ALA A 69 4.42 -0.51 -25.55
C ALA A 69 4.38 -0.99 -27.02
N ALA A 70 3.83 -2.18 -27.30
CA ALA A 70 3.66 -2.69 -28.66
C ALA A 70 2.74 -1.79 -29.52
N GLU A 71 1.77 -1.12 -28.89
CA GLU A 71 0.87 -0.15 -29.56
C GLU A 71 1.58 1.15 -29.98
N SER A 72 2.83 1.38 -29.55
CA SER A 72 3.55 2.64 -29.81
C SER A 72 4.15 2.75 -31.22
N GLY A 73 4.16 1.67 -32.00
CA GLY A 73 4.71 1.65 -33.36
C GLY A 73 6.24 1.88 -33.47
N LYS A 74 6.97 1.79 -32.34
CA LYS A 74 8.42 1.95 -32.28
C LYS A 74 9.16 0.63 -32.55
N SER A 75 10.47 0.69 -32.77
CA SER A 75 11.30 -0.51 -32.92
C SER A 75 11.35 -1.35 -31.64
N GLU A 76 11.59 -2.66 -31.78
CA GLU A 76 11.66 -3.62 -30.68
C GLU A 76 12.65 -3.20 -29.59
N ASP A 77 13.83 -2.69 -29.97
CA ASP A 77 14.84 -2.20 -29.02
C ASP A 77 14.33 -1.03 -28.16
N ILE A 78 13.52 -0.14 -28.75
CA ILE A 78 12.96 1.00 -28.02
C ILE A 78 11.83 0.53 -27.12
N VAL A 79 10.99 -0.40 -27.60
CA VAL A 79 9.94 -1.03 -26.81
C VAL A 79 10.53 -1.73 -25.58
N ALA A 80 11.59 -2.53 -25.74
CA ALA A 80 12.26 -3.20 -24.64
C ALA A 80 12.76 -2.20 -23.57
N LYS A 81 13.44 -1.13 -24.01
CA LYS A 81 13.90 -0.06 -23.10
C LYS A 81 12.75 0.64 -22.38
N MET A 82 11.62 0.86 -23.06
CA MET A 82 10.42 1.45 -22.45
C MET A 82 9.84 0.53 -21.36
N VAL A 83 9.76 -0.77 -21.63
CA VAL A 83 9.29 -1.77 -20.67
C VAL A 83 10.20 -1.83 -19.45
N ASP A 84 11.52 -1.85 -19.64
CA ASP A 84 12.48 -1.89 -18.53
C ASP A 84 12.39 -0.63 -17.65
N GLY A 85 12.24 0.55 -18.25
CA GLY A 85 12.01 1.78 -17.51
C GLY A 85 10.71 1.76 -16.69
N ARG A 86 9.63 1.19 -17.24
CA ARG A 86 8.35 1.02 -16.53
C ARG A 86 8.47 0.02 -15.37
N ILE A 87 9.17 -1.08 -15.58
CA ILE A 87 9.44 -2.06 -14.52
C ILE A 87 10.29 -1.46 -13.41
N ALA A 88 11.33 -0.69 -13.74
CA ALA A 88 12.15 -0.01 -12.75
C ALA A 88 11.32 0.98 -11.91
N LYS A 89 10.42 1.74 -12.55
CA LYS A 89 9.49 2.65 -11.86
C LYS A 89 8.52 1.88 -10.96
N TYR A 90 7.93 0.80 -11.46
CA TYR A 90 7.03 -0.05 -10.68
C TYR A 90 7.71 -0.60 -9.43
N LEU A 91 8.91 -1.16 -9.56
CA LEU A 91 9.70 -1.64 -8.43
C LEU A 91 10.00 -0.52 -7.41
N ALA A 92 10.32 0.70 -7.87
CA ALA A 92 10.54 1.84 -6.99
C ALA A 92 9.27 2.29 -6.25
N GLU A 93 8.08 2.02 -6.80
CA GLU A 93 6.80 2.33 -6.18
C GLU A 93 6.35 1.26 -5.18
N ILE A 94 6.64 -0.02 -5.43
CA ILE A 94 6.15 -1.12 -4.60
C ILE A 94 7.13 -1.59 -3.51
N THR A 95 8.42 -1.24 -3.62
CA THR A 95 9.45 -1.61 -2.63
C THR A 95 9.79 -0.44 -1.73
N LEU A 96 9.88 -0.66 -0.43
CA LEU A 96 10.22 0.39 0.53
C LEU A 96 11.56 1.06 0.20
N LEU A 97 12.61 0.27 -0.07
CA LEU A 97 13.95 0.79 -0.34
C LEU A 97 14.00 1.66 -1.61
N GLY A 98 13.17 1.34 -2.61
CA GLY A 98 13.10 2.09 -3.86
C GLY A 98 12.31 3.40 -3.76
N GLN A 99 11.47 3.57 -2.74
CA GLN A 99 10.58 4.72 -2.61
C GLN A 99 11.35 6.01 -2.24
N PRO A 100 10.92 7.17 -2.76
CA PRO A 100 11.38 8.47 -2.29
C PRO A 100 10.85 8.72 -0.87
N PHE A 101 11.70 9.19 0.04
CA PHE A 101 11.33 9.34 1.44
C PHE A 101 10.35 10.51 1.64
N VAL A 102 9.24 10.27 2.34
CA VAL A 102 8.11 11.24 2.41
C VAL A 102 8.47 12.58 3.06
N LYS A 103 9.44 12.61 3.98
CA LYS A 103 9.90 13.86 4.61
C LYS A 103 11.01 14.54 3.81
N ASN A 104 11.66 13.82 2.90
CA ASN A 104 12.69 14.34 2.01
C ASN A 104 12.71 13.54 0.69
N PRO A 105 11.87 13.91 -0.29
CA PRO A 105 11.74 13.17 -1.55
C PRO A 105 12.98 13.18 -2.44
N ASP A 106 13.98 14.03 -2.14
CA ASP A 106 15.24 14.11 -2.90
C ASP A 106 16.14 12.87 -2.70
N GLN A 107 15.83 12.05 -1.70
CA GLN A 107 16.52 10.79 -1.44
C GLN A 107 15.54 9.63 -1.29
N THR A 108 15.98 8.43 -1.66
CA THR A 108 15.24 7.19 -1.41
C THR A 108 15.40 6.76 0.04
N VAL A 109 14.51 5.88 0.50
CA VAL A 109 14.64 5.25 1.83
C VAL A 109 15.95 4.47 1.94
N GLU A 110 16.39 3.80 0.87
CA GLU A 110 17.69 3.12 0.84
C GLU A 110 18.85 4.07 1.13
N LYS A 111 18.89 5.24 0.48
CA LYS A 111 19.94 6.25 0.71
C LYS A 111 19.91 6.81 2.13
N LEU A 112 18.71 7.03 2.67
CA LEU A 112 18.52 7.47 4.05
C LEU A 112 19.10 6.44 5.03
N LEU A 113 18.73 5.17 4.87
CA LEU A 113 19.19 4.06 5.71
C LEU A 113 20.71 3.92 5.65
N MET A 114 21.31 3.99 4.45
CA MET A 114 22.76 3.94 4.28
C MET A 114 23.47 5.09 5.02
N THR A 115 22.97 6.31 4.91
CA THR A 115 23.52 7.49 5.61
C THR A 115 23.44 7.34 7.13
N LYS A 116 22.42 6.64 7.61
CA LYS A 116 22.18 6.38 9.03
C LYS A 116 22.82 5.08 9.53
N SER A 117 23.54 4.35 8.67
CA SER A 117 24.09 3.02 8.98
C SER A 117 23.02 2.08 9.57
N ALA A 118 21.82 2.11 8.99
CA ALA A 118 20.65 1.40 9.45
C ALA A 118 20.13 0.45 8.35
N THR A 119 19.35 -0.55 8.75
CA THR A 119 18.65 -1.46 7.85
C THR A 119 17.23 -1.70 8.35
N ILE A 120 16.34 -2.15 7.47
CA ILE A 120 15.00 -2.61 7.85
C ILE A 120 14.85 -4.07 7.45
N ASN A 121 14.39 -4.89 8.39
CA ASN A 121 14.24 -6.33 8.20
C ASN A 121 12.84 -6.65 7.69
N ASP A 122 11.82 -6.07 8.32
CA ASP A 122 10.42 -6.35 8.02
C ASP A 122 9.49 -5.21 8.48
N PHE A 123 8.28 -5.18 7.94
CA PHE A 123 7.20 -4.30 8.40
C PHE A 123 5.83 -4.96 8.25
N THR A 124 4.85 -4.46 9.00
CA THR A 124 3.46 -4.85 8.84
C THR A 124 2.57 -3.61 8.90
N ILE A 125 1.64 -3.53 7.95
CA ILE A 125 0.65 -2.47 7.86
C ILE A 125 -0.71 -3.07 8.23
N PHE A 126 -1.43 -2.38 9.10
CA PHE A 126 -2.79 -2.71 9.50
C PHE A 126 -3.70 -1.58 9.06
N SER A 127 -4.69 -1.86 8.20
CA SER A 127 -5.69 -0.88 7.78
C SER A 127 -7.07 -1.28 8.28
N VAL A 128 -7.77 -0.35 8.94
CA VAL A 128 -9.15 -0.58 9.38
C VAL A 128 -10.04 -0.78 8.15
N GLY A 129 -10.75 -1.91 8.10
CA GLY A 129 -11.65 -2.26 7.00
C GLY A 129 -10.96 -2.95 5.81
N GLU A 130 -9.69 -3.30 5.93
CA GLU A 130 -9.00 -4.10 4.91
C GLU A 130 -9.72 -5.44 4.69
N GLY A 131 -10.03 -5.76 3.42
CA GLY A 131 -10.77 -6.97 3.05
C GLY A 131 -12.28 -6.94 3.34
N LEU A 132 -12.83 -5.83 3.85
CA LEU A 132 -14.27 -5.68 4.04
C LEU A 132 -14.91 -4.92 2.87
N GLU A 133 -15.97 -5.49 2.31
CA GLU A 133 -16.81 -4.78 1.35
C GLU A 133 -17.55 -3.66 2.09
N LYS A 134 -17.33 -2.42 1.67
CA LYS A 134 -18.02 -1.26 2.26
C LYS A 134 -19.50 -1.35 1.87
N LYS A 135 -20.35 -1.80 2.80
CA LYS A 135 -21.80 -1.65 2.65
C LYS A 135 -22.12 -0.16 2.56
N SER A 136 -22.49 0.28 1.36
CA SER A 136 -23.07 1.61 1.14
C SER A 136 -24.58 1.48 1.27
N SER A 137 -25.15 1.84 2.42
CA SER A 137 -26.59 2.06 2.51
C SER A 137 -26.92 3.48 2.08
N ASP A 138 -27.91 3.61 1.19
CA ASP A 138 -28.53 4.90 0.90
C ASP A 138 -29.53 5.18 2.02
N PHE A 139 -29.13 6.04 2.94
CA PHE A 139 -29.95 6.44 4.08
C PHE A 139 -31.32 7.00 3.64
N ALA A 140 -31.38 7.68 2.49
CA ALA A 140 -32.64 8.19 1.97
C ALA A 140 -33.56 7.05 1.51
N ALA A 141 -33.02 6.05 0.82
CA ALA A 141 -33.77 4.86 0.43
C ALA A 141 -34.24 4.04 1.64
N GLU A 142 -33.41 3.93 2.67
CA GLU A 142 -33.75 3.23 3.92
C GLU A 142 -34.88 3.94 4.68
N VAL A 143 -34.82 5.27 4.80
CA VAL A 143 -35.89 6.08 5.40
C VAL A 143 -37.18 5.99 4.60
N MET A 144 -37.12 6.08 3.26
CA MET A 144 -38.29 5.96 2.40
C MET A 144 -38.92 4.56 2.48
N SER A 145 -38.10 3.51 2.57
CA SER A 145 -38.58 2.14 2.75
C SER A 145 -39.31 1.98 4.10
N GLN A 146 -38.81 2.58 5.17
CA GLN A 146 -39.45 2.54 6.48
C GLN A 146 -40.78 3.30 6.50
N ILE A 147 -40.86 4.45 5.82
CA ILE A 147 -42.10 5.23 5.68
C ILE A 147 -43.14 4.44 4.87
N ASN A 148 -42.75 3.85 3.74
CA ASN A 148 -43.66 3.07 2.90
C ASN A 148 -44.18 1.81 3.64
N GLN A 149 -43.31 1.08 4.35
CA GLN A 149 -43.74 -0.04 5.19
C GLN A 149 -44.72 0.40 6.30
N ALA A 150 -44.49 1.56 6.92
CA ALA A 150 -45.39 2.09 7.95
C ALA A 150 -46.76 2.49 7.38
N LEU A 151 -46.82 2.99 6.15
CA LEU A 151 -48.07 3.31 5.46
C LEU A 151 -48.83 2.05 5.03
N GLU A 152 -48.15 1.04 4.51
CA GLU A 152 -48.74 -0.25 4.10
C GLU A 152 -49.37 -1.01 5.28
N ASN A 153 -48.72 -0.99 6.44
CA ASN A 153 -49.23 -1.63 7.65
C ASN A 153 -50.43 -0.92 8.29
N ASN A 154 -50.79 0.28 7.81
CA ASN A 154 -51.92 1.08 8.29
C ASN A 154 -53.07 1.19 7.28
N LEU A 155 -53.04 0.44 6.15
CA LEU A 155 -54.21 0.39 5.28
C LEU A 155 -55.37 -0.33 5.98
N PRO A 156 -56.59 0.24 5.99
CA PRO A 156 -57.76 -0.47 6.48
C PRO A 156 -57.95 -1.72 5.62
N GLN A 157 -57.99 -2.89 6.26
CA GLN A 157 -58.45 -4.12 5.66
C GLN A 157 -59.91 -3.89 5.23
N HIS A 158 -60.12 -3.55 3.96
CA HIS A 158 -61.44 -3.45 3.38
C HIS A 158 -62.02 -4.86 3.31
N ASN A 159 -62.89 -5.18 4.27
CA ASN A 159 -63.87 -6.27 4.14
C ASN A 159 -65.00 -5.86 3.19
#